data_AF-A0A0A0BKT8-F1
#
_entry.id   AF-A0A0A0BKT8-F1
#
_cell.length_a   1.000
_cell.length_b   1.000
_cell.length_c   1.000
_cell.angle_alpha   90.00
_cell.angle_beta   90.00
_cell.angle_gamma   90.00
#
_symmetry.space_group_name_H-M   'P 1'
#
loop_
_entity.id
_entity.type
_entity.pdbx_description
1 polymer ?
#
loop_
_entity_poly.entity_id
_entity_poly.type
_entity_poly.pdbx_seq_one_letter_code
_entity_poly.pdbx_strand_id
1 'polypeptide(L)'
;MTSPLTERHRAPALWLVTLAIAVACVAAVVEGARSAALVLVATLVGAALARLTRRGREPEGIAVRSTWFDVVVLTGLAVGIFVLQAAPGV
;
A
#
# COMPACT_ATOMS: atom_id res chain seq x y z
N MET A 1 2.62 34.24 -1.51
CA MET A 1 2.19 33.46 -2.69
C MET A 1 3.30 32.48 -3.02
N THR A 2 3.21 31.24 -2.55
CA THR A 2 4.16 30.17 -2.90
C THR A 2 3.76 29.59 -4.26
N SER A 3 4.73 29.43 -5.16
CA SER A 3 4.51 28.97 -6.54
C SER A 3 3.86 27.57 -6.57
N PRO A 4 2.90 27.29 -7.47
CA PRO A 4 2.18 25.99 -7.57
C PRO A 4 3.08 24.80 -7.95
N LEU A 5 4.39 25.02 -8.10
CA LEU A 5 5.39 23.98 -8.30
C LEU A 5 5.89 23.36 -6.99
N THR A 6 5.83 24.09 -5.87
CA THR A 6 6.31 23.62 -4.57
C THR A 6 5.35 22.63 -3.90
N GLU A 7 4.06 22.69 -4.25
CA GLU A 7 3.00 21.86 -3.67
C GLU A 7 3.00 20.41 -4.20
N ARG A 8 3.70 20.17 -5.31
CA ARG A 8 3.81 18.85 -5.96
C ARG A 8 4.81 17.89 -5.30
N HIS A 9 5.53 18.33 -4.26
CA HIS A 9 6.82 17.71 -3.89
C HIS A 9 6.90 17.03 -2.52
N ARG A 10 5.77 16.73 -1.86
CA ARG A 10 5.76 15.81 -0.72
C ARG A 10 4.48 14.99 -0.74
N ALA A 11 4.49 13.90 -1.50
CA ALA A 11 3.58 12.79 -1.29
C ALA A 11 4.28 11.76 -0.36
N PRO A 12 4.39 12.02 0.96
CA PRO A 12 5.09 11.13 1.90
C PRO A 12 4.50 9.71 1.89
N ALA A 13 3.24 9.57 1.50
CA ALA A 13 2.59 8.28 1.32
C ALA A 13 3.26 7.41 0.24
N LEU A 14 3.74 8.00 -0.88
CA LEU A 14 4.43 7.25 -1.92
C LEU A 14 5.78 6.71 -1.41
N TRP A 15 6.53 7.53 -0.67
CA TRP A 15 7.80 7.10 -0.07
C TRP A 15 7.63 5.94 0.92
N LEU A 16 6.55 5.95 1.70
CA LEU A 16 6.23 4.85 2.62
C LEU A 16 5.91 3.55 1.88
N VAL A 17 5.13 3.62 0.79
CA VAL A 17 4.83 2.45 -0.04
C VAL A 17 6.11 1.91 -0.69
N THR A 18 6.94 2.79 -1.25
CA THR A 18 8.22 2.40 -1.86
C THR A 18 9.15 1.73 -0.85
N LEU A 19 9.25 2.30 0.37
CA LEU A 19 10.05 1.71 1.45
C LEU A 19 9.52 0.31 1.82
N ALA A 20 8.21 0.16 1.95
CA ALA A 20 7.60 -1.12 2.29
C ALA A 20 7.81 -2.19 1.20
N ILE A 21 7.77 -1.80 -0.08
CA ILE A 21 8.13 -2.68 -1.20
C ILE A 21 9.62 -3.08 -1.11
N ALA A 22 10.52 -2.14 -0.84
CA ALA A 22 11.94 -2.44 -0.68
C ALA A 22 12.19 -3.44 0.46
N VAL A 23 11.52 -3.26 1.61
CA VAL A 23 11.59 -4.20 2.74
C VAL A 23 11.07 -5.59 2.34
N ALA A 24 9.97 -5.67 1.58
CA ALA A 24 9.45 -6.94 1.08
C ALA A 24 10.44 -7.66 0.16
N CYS A 25 11.13 -6.94 -0.72
CA CYS A 25 12.18 -7.51 -1.57
C CYS A 25 13.35 -8.06 -0.74
N VAL A 26 13.78 -7.33 0.30
CA VAL A 26 14.85 -7.81 1.20
C VAL A 26 14.40 -9.06 1.95
N ALA A 27 13.18 -9.08 2.49
CA ALA A 27 12.62 -10.25 3.17
C ALA A 27 12.59 -11.49 2.26
N ALA A 28 12.28 -11.32 0.96
CA ALA A 28 12.28 -12.41 -0.02
C ALA A 28 13.65 -13.05 -0.19
N VAL A 29 14.71 -12.25 -0.14
CA VAL A 29 16.08 -12.72 -0.30
C VAL A 29 16.59 -13.38 0.97
N VAL A 30 16.26 -12.86 2.16
CA VAL A 30 16.84 -13.30 3.43
C VAL A 30 16.10 -14.50 4.03
N GLU A 31 14.77 -14.48 4.01
CA GLU A 31 13.92 -15.46 4.72
C GLU A 31 13.07 -16.31 3.76
N GLY A 32 13.17 -16.06 2.46
CA GLY A 32 12.45 -16.78 1.40
C GLY A 32 11.10 -16.17 1.04
N ALA A 33 10.41 -16.80 0.08
CA ALA A 33 9.20 -16.25 -0.51
C ALA A 33 8.05 -16.08 0.51
N ARG A 34 7.99 -16.92 1.54
CA ARG A 34 6.89 -16.93 2.50
C ARG A 34 6.87 -15.71 3.42
N SER A 35 8.02 -15.32 3.95
CA SER A 35 8.15 -14.13 4.80
C SER A 35 7.90 -12.85 3.98
N ALA A 36 8.40 -12.79 2.74
CA ALA A 36 8.14 -11.68 1.83
C ALA A 36 6.66 -11.47 1.54
N ALA A 37 5.94 -12.56 1.29
CA ALA A 37 4.50 -12.51 1.07
C ALA A 37 3.77 -11.96 2.30
N LEU A 38 4.16 -12.36 3.52
CA LEU A 38 3.56 -11.84 4.76
C LEU A 38 3.85 -10.34 4.96
N VAL A 39 5.06 -9.88 4.65
CA VAL A 39 5.41 -8.45 4.67
C VAL A 39 4.55 -7.67 3.67
N LEU A 40 4.31 -8.23 2.48
CA LEU A 40 3.47 -7.61 1.46
C LEU A 40 2.00 -7.52 1.92
N VAL A 41 1.47 -8.59 2.53
CA VAL A 41 0.12 -8.61 3.13
C VAL A 41 0.00 -7.52 4.20
N ALA A 42 0.95 -7.44 5.13
CA ALA A 42 0.94 -6.43 6.18
C ALA A 42 0.99 -5.00 5.62
N THR A 43 1.79 -4.79 4.57
CA THR A 43 1.91 -3.51 3.87
C THR A 43 0.59 -3.09 3.22
N LEU A 44 -0.07 -4.01 2.52
CA LEU A 44 -1.34 -3.75 1.83
C LEU A 44 -2.46 -3.44 2.84
N VAL A 45 -2.53 -4.18 3.95
CA VAL A 45 -3.46 -3.91 5.05
C VAL A 45 -3.19 -2.54 5.67
N GLY A 46 -1.93 -2.22 5.97
CA GLY A 46 -1.53 -0.92 6.51
C GLY A 46 -1.91 0.23 5.58
N ALA A 47 -1.71 0.07 4.27
CA ALA A 47 -2.11 1.06 3.27
C ALA A 47 -3.64 1.24 3.19
N ALA A 48 -4.41 0.16 3.28
CA ALA A 48 -5.87 0.22 3.33
C ALA A 48 -6.36 0.98 4.57
N LEU A 49 -5.80 0.69 5.75
CA LEU A 49 -6.12 1.39 7.00
C LEU A 49 -5.72 2.88 6.95
N ALA A 50 -4.56 3.21 6.38
CA ALA A 50 -4.12 4.59 6.19
C ALA A 50 -5.06 5.39 5.29
N ARG A 51 -5.69 4.73 4.29
CA ARG A 51 -6.69 5.35 3.42
C ARG A 51 -8.03 5.55 4.12
N LEU A 52 -8.44 4.61 4.97
CA LEU A 52 -9.66 4.76 5.79
C LEU A 52 -9.54 5.92 6.78
N THR A 53 -8.37 6.09 7.40
CA THR A 53 -8.15 7.14 8.42
C THR A 53 -7.96 8.55 7.85
N ARG A 54 -7.57 8.70 6.58
CA ARG A 54 -7.43 10.03 5.91
C ARG A 54 -8.70 10.54 5.25
N ARG A 55 -9.80 9.79 5.32
CA ARG A 55 -11.06 10.15 4.68
C ARG A 55 -11.55 11.51 5.21
N GLY A 56 -11.50 12.54 4.36
CA GLY A 56 -11.98 13.90 4.67
C GLY A 56 -10.93 15.01 4.84
N ARG A 57 -9.64 14.80 4.52
CA ARG A 57 -8.58 15.83 4.72
C ARG A 57 -8.02 16.49 3.45
N GLU A 58 -8.51 16.20 2.26
CA GLU A 58 -8.04 16.86 1.03
C GLU A 58 -9.21 17.42 0.20
N PRO A 59 -9.13 18.66 -0.30
CA PRO A 59 -10.06 19.17 -1.30
C PRO A 59 -9.87 18.35 -2.57
N GLU A 60 -10.89 17.60 -2.97
CA GLU A 60 -10.86 16.66 -4.10
C GLU A 60 -10.65 17.39 -5.44
N GLY A 61 -9.39 17.59 -5.82
CA GLY A 61 -8.99 18.06 -7.14
C GLY A 61 -8.93 16.90 -8.14
N ILE A 62 -9.95 16.81 -9.00
CA ILE A 62 -9.96 16.19 -10.34
C ILE A 62 -9.30 14.79 -10.42
N ALA A 63 -10.04 13.81 -9.89
CA ALA A 63 -10.19 12.42 -10.30
C ALA A 63 -10.55 11.64 -9.03
N VAL A 64 -11.82 11.72 -8.61
CA VAL A 64 -12.31 11.06 -7.39
C VAL A 64 -12.33 9.55 -7.63
N ARG A 65 -11.16 8.91 -7.52
CA ARG A 65 -11.08 7.47 -7.35
C ARG A 65 -11.60 7.20 -5.95
N SER A 66 -12.77 6.57 -5.88
CA SER A 66 -13.45 6.26 -4.62
C SER A 66 -12.44 5.64 -3.64
N THR A 67 -12.19 6.29 -2.51
CA THR A 67 -11.31 5.77 -1.46
C THR A 67 -11.71 4.36 -1.05
N TRP A 68 -13.01 4.05 -1.11
CA TRP A 68 -13.54 2.71 -0.89
C TRP A 68 -13.03 1.70 -1.92
N PHE A 69 -12.99 2.06 -3.20
CA PHE A 69 -12.48 1.18 -4.24
C PHE A 69 -11.01 0.83 -3.99
N ASP A 70 -10.21 1.82 -3.57
CA ASP A 70 -8.80 1.60 -3.25
C ASP A 70 -8.62 0.69 -2.03
N VAL A 71 -9.44 0.86 -0.99
CA VAL A 71 -9.45 -0.02 0.18
C VAL A 71 -9.82 -1.44 -0.22
N VAL A 72 -10.89 -1.62 -1.01
CA VAL A 72 -11.34 -2.95 -1.47
C VAL A 72 -10.26 -3.65 -2.30
N VAL A 73 -9.60 -2.94 -3.22
CA VAL A 73 -8.53 -3.51 -4.04
C VAL A 73 -7.32 -3.90 -3.19
N LEU A 74 -6.88 -3.03 -2.27
CA LEU A 74 -5.73 -3.32 -1.41
C LEU A 74 -6.01 -4.48 -0.46
N THR A 75 -7.18 -4.50 0.18
CA THR A 75 -7.60 -5.60 1.07
C THR A 75 -7.79 -6.89 0.28
N GLY A 76 -8.39 -6.84 -0.90
CA GLY A 76 -8.56 -8.01 -1.77
C GLY A 76 -7.23 -8.64 -2.19
N LEU A 77 -6.25 -7.82 -2.57
CA LEU A 77 -4.89 -8.29 -2.87
C LEU A 77 -4.22 -8.90 -1.63
N ALA A 78 -4.35 -8.27 -0.46
CA ALA A 78 -3.79 -8.79 0.78
C ALA A 78 -4.38 -10.17 1.13
N VAL A 79 -5.70 -10.32 1.04
CA VAL A 79 -6.38 -11.58 1.29
C VAL A 79 -5.98 -12.63 0.25
N GLY A 80 -5.94 -12.28 -1.04
CA GLY A 80 -5.54 -13.19 -2.11
C GLY A 80 -4.13 -13.74 -1.91
N ILE A 81 -3.15 -12.87 -1.60
CA ILE A 81 -1.78 -13.28 -1.30
C ILE A 81 -1.76 -14.18 -0.07
N PHE A 82 -2.44 -13.77 1.02
CA PHE A 82 -2.47 -14.56 2.25
C PHE A 82 -3.07 -15.96 2.05
N VAL A 83 -4.15 -16.08 1.28
CA VAL A 83 -4.79 -17.35 0.96
C VAL A 83 -3.87 -18.22 0.10
N LEU A 84 -3.17 -17.63 -0.88
CA LEU A 84 -2.21 -18.36 -1.70
C LEU A 84 -1.07 -18.98 -0.87
N GLN A 85 -0.67 -18.36 0.24
CA GLN A 85 0.30 -18.94 1.17
C GLN A 85 -0.19 -20.21 1.89
N ALA A 86 -1.49 -20.51 1.85
CA ALA A 86 -2.05 -21.73 2.41
C ALA A 86 -2.23 -22.84 1.35
N ALA A 87 -2.01 -22.54 0.07
CA ALA A 87 -2.13 -23.51 -1.01
C ALA A 87 -0.91 -24.45 -1.01
N PRO A 88 -1.11 -25.78 -1.16
CA PRO A 88 0.01 -26.71 -1.27
C PRO A 88 0.77 -26.48 -2.58
N GLY A 89 2.07 -26.21 -2.48
CA GLY A 89 2.96 -25.92 -3.62
C GLY A 89 3.60 -24.53 -3.61
N VAL A 90 3.34 -23.73 -2.58
CA VAL A 90 3.97 -22.41 -2.31
C VAL A 90 4.88 -22.49 -1.09
#